data_AF-A0A354R879-F1
#
_entry.id   AF-A0A354R879-F1
#
_cell.length_a   1.000
_cell.length_b   1.000
_cell.length_c   1.000
_cell.angle_alpha   90.00
_cell.angle_beta   90.00
_cell.angle_gamma   90.00
#
_symmetry.space_group_name_H-M   'P 1'
#
loop_
_entity.id
_entity.type
_entity.pdbx_description
1 polymer ?
#
loop_
_entity_poly.entity_id
_entity_poly.type
_entity_poly.pdbx_seq_one_letter_code
_entity_poly.pdbx_strand_id
1 'polypeptide(L)'
;MAALGLTTLTACDWLQKLDLKNERSGRYYQSAMADYAAGRIDAAIKGFNRALKGDPGNASARFQLASLLQDSRSDFLGAIVEYREYLRQEPSSDKAALARERLALCERLLAREIARNSTENRTFVKDAEDARAEADRKAAEITRLKDELEKASARIATLEKQLARQRHFMDDLRKEESAAPRPVLSDDVRALLDSEEDEPRLDYKKEARELAAEAEKEDAYAGSSLLPAKQQASSADRKTAADSRRTSPFGSKKKVSAAPSTPRPPVYVVQEGDTLYKIAIRFYNRASAWRDIREANKAVISTDGRIKAGQTIKLP
;
A
#
# COMPACT_ATOMS: atom_id res chain seq x y z
N MET A 1 88.53 9.63 24.72
CA MET A 1 87.56 9.28 23.66
C MET A 1 86.31 8.70 24.32
N ALA A 2 85.49 9.57 24.89
CA ALA A 2 84.32 9.18 25.68
C ALA A 2 83.05 9.20 24.82
N ALA A 3 82.19 8.22 25.09
CA ALA A 3 80.98 7.88 24.37
C ALA A 3 79.99 9.05 24.24
N LEU A 4 79.74 9.46 23.00
CA LEU A 4 78.57 10.22 22.58
C LEU A 4 77.70 9.28 21.74
N GLY A 5 76.98 8.39 22.43
CA GLY A 5 76.08 7.43 21.79
C GLY A 5 74.78 7.34 22.56
N LEU A 6 73.67 7.58 21.85
CA LEU A 6 72.27 7.32 22.25
C LEU A 6 71.63 8.25 23.30
N THR A 7 71.15 9.43 22.88
CA THR A 7 70.06 10.15 23.59
C THR A 7 68.98 10.73 22.67
N THR A 8 69.09 10.59 21.34
CA THR A 8 68.15 11.23 20.40
C THR A 8 66.81 10.50 20.26
N LEU A 9 66.73 9.20 20.62
CA LEU A 9 65.49 8.42 20.55
C LEU A 9 64.50 8.69 21.68
N THR A 10 64.97 9.14 22.86
CA THR A 10 64.09 9.42 24.02
C THR A 10 63.47 10.82 23.98
N ALA A 11 64.14 11.78 23.36
CA ALA A 11 63.63 13.15 23.23
C ALA A 11 62.38 13.22 22.34
N CYS A 12 62.34 12.45 21.24
CA CYS A 12 61.23 12.43 20.30
C CYS A 12 59.97 11.75 20.89
N ASP A 13 60.15 10.61 21.56
CA ASP A 13 59.06 9.91 22.28
C ASP A 13 58.50 10.77 23.44
N TRP A 14 59.37 11.51 24.14
CA TRP A 14 58.94 12.43 25.20
C TRP A 14 58.18 13.65 24.67
N LEU A 15 58.62 14.23 23.55
CA LEU A 15 57.93 15.32 22.84
C LEU A 15 56.55 14.88 22.32
N GLN A 16 56.45 13.70 21.71
CA GLN A 16 55.17 13.16 21.23
C GLN A 16 54.20 12.90 22.41
N LYS A 17 54.70 12.37 23.53
CA LYS A 17 53.89 12.17 24.76
C LYS A 17 53.42 13.48 25.40
N LEU A 18 54.22 14.53 25.33
CA LEU A 18 53.83 15.87 25.77
C LEU A 18 52.76 16.46 24.86
N ASP A 19 52.91 16.28 23.55
CA ASP A 19 51.95 16.81 22.57
C ASP A 19 50.59 16.09 22.68
N LEU A 20 50.60 14.76 22.83
CA LEU A 20 49.41 13.96 23.14
C LEU A 20 48.69 14.41 24.42
N LYS A 21 49.43 14.81 25.45
CA LYS A 21 48.82 15.35 26.69
C LYS A 21 48.22 16.72 26.43
N ASN A 22 48.86 17.55 25.61
CA ASN A 22 48.37 18.87 25.25
C ASN A 22 47.09 18.79 24.39
N GLU A 23 47.08 17.93 23.36
CA GLU A 23 45.91 17.64 22.51
C GLU A 23 44.68 17.24 23.34
N ARG A 24 44.88 16.41 24.37
CA ARG A 24 43.82 15.92 25.26
C ARG A 24 43.42 16.90 26.35
N SER A 25 44.22 17.94 26.57
CA SER A 25 43.94 18.98 27.57
C SER A 25 42.97 20.04 27.06
N GLY A 26 42.64 20.02 25.77
CA GLY A 26 41.65 20.93 25.19
C GLY A 26 40.27 20.82 25.85
N ARG A 27 39.68 21.97 26.21
CA ARG A 27 38.36 22.05 26.89
C ARG A 27 37.27 21.27 26.15
N TYR A 28 37.22 21.40 24.82
CA TYR A 28 36.24 20.69 23.99
C TYR A 28 36.49 19.18 23.94
N TYR A 29 37.76 18.76 23.94
CA TYR A 29 38.12 17.33 24.00
C TYR A 29 37.70 16.70 25.33
N GLN A 30 38.02 17.35 26.45
CA GLN A 30 37.66 16.87 27.77
C GLN A 30 36.14 16.80 27.97
N SER A 31 35.42 17.84 27.50
CA SER A 31 33.95 17.83 27.51
C SER A 31 33.39 16.68 26.66
N ALA A 32 33.93 16.44 25.47
CA ALA A 32 33.50 15.36 24.59
C ALA A 32 33.75 13.97 25.21
N MET A 33 34.90 13.80 25.89
CA MET A 33 35.21 12.58 26.64
C MET A 33 34.27 12.38 27.84
N ALA A 34 33.89 13.46 28.54
CA ALA A 34 32.91 13.39 29.62
C ALA A 34 31.51 13.02 29.10
N ASP A 35 31.10 13.59 27.97
CA ASP A 35 29.85 13.23 27.30
C ASP A 35 29.85 11.77 26.82
N TYR A 36 30.99 11.30 26.31
CA TYR A 36 31.17 9.90 25.93
C TYR A 36 31.06 8.96 27.14
N ALA A 37 31.75 9.28 28.24
CA ALA A 37 31.67 8.50 29.48
C ALA A 37 30.25 8.48 30.08
N ALA A 38 29.47 9.54 29.84
CA ALA A 38 28.07 9.62 30.22
C ALA A 38 27.12 8.91 29.23
N GLY A 39 27.63 8.24 28.19
CA GLY A 39 26.85 7.55 27.16
C GLY A 39 26.14 8.48 26.17
N ARG A 40 26.38 9.80 26.23
CA ARG A 40 25.79 10.79 25.32
C ARG A 40 26.59 10.86 24.02
N ILE A 41 26.49 9.81 23.20
CA ILE A 41 27.26 9.63 21.96
C ILE A 41 27.13 10.85 21.03
N ASP A 42 25.92 11.37 20.84
CA ASP A 42 25.67 12.48 19.91
C ASP A 42 26.29 13.80 20.39
N ALA A 43 26.29 14.01 21.71
CA ALA A 43 26.94 15.16 22.32
C ALA A 43 28.46 15.02 22.23
N ALA A 44 28.99 13.81 22.46
CA ALA A 44 30.41 13.50 22.31
C ALA A 44 30.90 13.77 20.88
N ILE A 45 30.20 13.28 19.84
CA ILE A 45 30.53 13.53 18.43
C ILE A 45 30.54 15.04 18.14
N LYS A 46 29.54 15.79 18.62
CA LYS A 46 29.50 17.25 18.48
C LYS A 46 30.68 17.92 19.20
N GLY A 47 31.04 17.43 20.38
CA GLY A 47 32.18 17.89 21.16
C GLY A 47 33.52 17.68 20.44
N PHE A 48 33.75 16.48 19.90
CA PHE A 48 34.95 16.19 19.12
C PHE A 48 35.02 17.02 17.83
N ASN A 49 33.90 17.19 17.12
CA ASN A 49 33.85 18.07 15.96
C ASN A 49 34.18 19.53 16.32
N ARG A 50 33.76 20.02 17.50
CA ARG A 50 34.16 21.36 17.97
C ARG A 50 35.63 21.43 18.33
N ALA A 51 36.19 20.37 18.93
CA ALA A 51 37.62 20.27 19.20
C ALA A 51 38.43 20.35 17.89
N LEU A 52 38.02 19.62 16.85
CA LEU A 52 38.68 19.63 15.54
C LEU A 52 38.51 20.94 14.76
N LYS A 53 37.45 21.70 15.03
CA LYS A 53 37.30 23.05 14.47
C LYS A 53 38.28 24.05 15.09
N GLY A 54 38.56 23.91 16.39
CA GLY A 54 39.52 24.77 17.08
C GLY A 54 40.97 24.37 16.80
N ASP A 55 41.21 23.06 16.71
CA ASP A 55 42.51 22.48 16.40
C ASP A 55 42.35 21.36 15.36
N PRO A 56 42.50 21.67 14.06
CA PRO A 56 42.43 20.70 12.99
C PRO A 56 43.54 19.63 13.03
N GLY A 57 44.64 19.90 13.76
CA GLY A 57 45.78 19.01 13.90
C GLY A 57 45.64 17.97 15.02
N ASN A 58 44.57 18.03 15.82
CA ASN A 58 44.40 17.17 16.99
C ASN A 58 44.14 15.70 16.59
N ALA A 59 45.22 14.91 16.54
CA ALA A 59 45.16 13.51 16.13
C ALA A 59 44.37 12.67 17.14
N SER A 60 44.50 12.94 18.44
CA SER A 60 43.73 12.28 19.49
C SER A 60 42.22 12.45 19.33
N ALA A 61 41.73 13.65 18.98
CA ALA A 61 40.32 13.92 18.76
C ALA A 61 39.79 13.21 17.50
N ARG A 62 40.56 13.20 16.41
CA ARG A 62 40.21 12.49 15.17
C ARG A 62 40.04 10.99 15.38
N PHE A 63 40.99 10.36 16.07
CA PHE A 63 40.93 8.93 16.34
C PHE A 63 39.69 8.54 17.17
N GLN A 64 39.37 9.34 18.21
CA GLN A 64 38.20 9.09 19.05
C GLN A 64 36.89 9.31 18.29
N LEU A 65 36.82 10.36 17.46
CA LEU A 65 35.68 10.61 16.58
C LEU A 65 35.47 9.44 15.61
N ALA A 66 36.53 8.98 14.94
CA ALA A 66 36.48 7.85 14.01
C ALA A 66 35.97 6.57 14.71
N SER A 67 36.44 6.31 15.93
CA SER A 67 36.02 5.16 16.72
C SER A 67 34.53 5.23 17.08
N LEU A 68 34.06 6.41 17.49
CA LEU A 68 32.65 6.65 17.81
C LEU A 68 31.72 6.50 16.61
N LEU A 69 32.14 7.03 15.46
CA LEU A 69 31.37 6.93 14.22
C LEU A 69 31.22 5.46 13.80
N GLN A 70 32.31 4.69 13.88
CA GLN A 70 32.30 3.26 13.58
C GLN A 70 31.44 2.45 14.56
N ASP A 71 31.68 2.58 15.87
CA ASP A 71 31.13 1.64 16.86
C ASP A 71 29.69 1.99 17.25
N SER A 72 29.36 3.29 17.34
CA SER A 72 28.05 3.73 17.86
C SER A 72 27.09 4.16 16.76
N ARG A 73 27.59 4.80 15.69
CA ARG A 73 26.73 5.27 14.60
C ARG A 73 26.71 4.33 13.40
N SER A 74 27.63 3.36 13.33
CA SER A 74 27.87 2.54 12.14
C SER A 74 28.07 3.38 10.87
N ASP A 75 28.57 4.61 11.03
CA ASP A 75 28.91 5.51 9.93
C ASP A 75 30.32 5.17 9.47
N PHE A 76 30.41 4.12 8.66
CA PHE A 76 31.69 3.62 8.16
C PHE A 76 32.38 4.63 7.24
N LEU A 77 31.61 5.42 6.47
CA LEU A 77 32.16 6.42 5.56
C LEU A 77 32.84 7.55 6.35
N GLY A 78 32.14 8.12 7.34
CA GLY A 78 32.70 9.14 8.22
C GLY A 78 33.93 8.63 8.99
N ALA A 79 33.86 7.39 9.51
CA ALA A 79 34.98 6.77 10.19
C ALA A 79 36.22 6.59 9.28
N ILE A 80 36.04 6.15 8.03
CA ILE A 80 37.12 5.98 7.05
C ILE A 80 37.87 7.30 6.83
N VAL A 81 37.14 8.41 6.66
CA VAL A 81 37.74 9.73 6.44
C VAL A 81 38.62 10.11 7.63
N GLU A 82 38.08 10.02 8.84
CA GLU A 82 38.82 10.43 10.04
C GLU A 82 40.01 9.51 10.35
N TYR A 83 39.92 8.20 10.11
CA TYR A 83 41.08 7.30 10.23
C TYR A 83 42.17 7.61 9.22
N ARG A 84 41.81 7.97 7.98
CA ARG A 84 42.80 8.34 6.95
C ARG A 84 43.51 9.64 7.31
N GLU A 85 42.77 10.64 7.81
CA GLU A 85 43.37 11.89 8.28
C GLU A 85 44.26 11.66 9.51
N TYR A 86 43.83 10.83 10.47
CA TYR A 86 44.65 10.41 11.60
C TYR A 86 45.97 9.77 11.15
N LEU A 87 45.90 8.80 10.22
CA LEU A 87 47.08 8.11 9.70
C LEU A 87 47.99 9.01 8.85
N ARG A 88 47.44 10.08 8.25
CA ARG A 88 48.24 11.08 7.53
C ARG A 88 49.05 11.95 8.50
N GLN A 89 48.47 12.30 9.65
CA GLN A 89 49.12 13.11 10.67
C GLN A 89 50.13 12.29 11.48
N GLU A 90 49.76 11.08 11.88
CA GLU A 90 50.54 10.22 12.78
C GLU A 90 50.80 8.82 12.18
N PRO A 91 51.66 8.67 11.15
CA PRO A 91 51.87 7.39 10.48
C PRO A 91 52.56 6.33 11.35
N SER A 92 53.35 6.76 12.34
CA SER A 92 54.20 5.89 13.18
C SER A 92 53.77 5.85 14.66
N SER A 93 52.58 6.37 14.99
CA SER A 93 52.04 6.32 16.35
C SER A 93 51.72 4.89 16.80
N ASP A 94 51.77 4.60 18.10
CA ASP A 94 51.36 3.31 18.70
C ASP A 94 49.95 2.88 18.25
N LYS A 95 49.04 3.84 18.05
CA LYS A 95 47.66 3.59 17.61
C LYS A 95 47.53 3.48 16.09
N ALA A 96 48.58 3.74 15.31
CA ALA A 96 48.51 3.69 13.86
C ALA A 96 48.22 2.26 13.36
N ALA A 97 48.75 1.23 14.02
CA ALA A 97 48.42 -0.16 13.70
C ALA A 97 46.91 -0.44 13.88
N LEU A 98 46.37 -0.08 15.04
CA LEU A 98 44.94 -0.21 15.34
C LEU A 98 44.07 0.60 14.37
N ALA A 99 44.46 1.83 14.05
CA ALA A 99 43.74 2.68 13.09
C ALA A 99 43.66 2.04 11.70
N ARG A 100 44.74 1.39 11.23
CA ARG A 100 44.75 0.65 9.95
C ARG A 100 43.81 -0.54 9.97
N GLU A 101 43.80 -1.31 11.05
CA GLU A 101 42.89 -2.46 11.21
C GLU A 101 41.42 -2.01 11.20
N ARG A 102 41.12 -0.94 11.94
CA ARG A 102 39.77 -0.36 12.01
C ARG A 102 39.33 0.24 10.69
N LEU A 103 40.23 0.91 9.97
CA LEU A 103 40.00 1.41 8.62
C LEU A 103 39.65 0.27 7.65
N ALA A 104 40.45 -0.81 7.64
CA ALA A 104 40.19 -1.97 6.78
C ALA A 104 38.86 -2.65 7.11
N LEU A 105 38.48 -2.70 8.39
CA LEU A 105 37.17 -3.20 8.80
C LEU A 105 36.04 -2.30 8.29
N CYS A 106 36.15 -0.98 8.43
CA CYS A 106 35.16 -0.04 7.93
C CYS A 106 34.97 -0.17 6.41
N GLU A 107 36.06 -0.30 5.65
CA GLU A 107 36.00 -0.47 4.19
C GLU A 107 35.26 -1.75 3.80
N ARG A 108 35.49 -2.88 4.50
CA ARG A 108 34.77 -4.13 4.26
C ARG A 108 33.28 -4.02 4.60
N LEU A 109 32.95 -3.39 5.73
CA LEU A 109 31.56 -3.21 6.16
C LEU A 109 30.79 -2.29 5.22
N LEU A 110 31.41 -1.18 4.80
CA LEU A 110 30.84 -0.27 3.81
C LEU A 110 30.63 -0.96 2.46
N ALA A 111 31.61 -1.75 1.98
CA ALA A 111 31.46 -2.51 0.75
C ALA A 111 30.28 -3.50 0.82
N ARG A 112 30.09 -4.15 1.98
CA ARG A 112 28.95 -5.05 2.22
C ARG A 112 27.62 -4.30 2.23
N GLU A 113 27.56 -3.14 2.85
CA GLU A 113 26.36 -2.29 2.89
C GLU A 113 25.98 -1.80 1.49
N ILE A 114 26.95 -1.32 0.72
CA ILE A 114 26.74 -0.90 -0.68
C ILE A 114 26.26 -2.06 -1.53
N ALA A 115 26.87 -3.24 -1.40
CA ALA A 115 26.46 -4.44 -2.14
C ALA A 115 25.00 -4.82 -1.82
N ARG A 116 24.63 -4.83 -0.54
CA ARG A 116 23.27 -5.12 -0.09
C ARG A 116 22.28 -4.10 -0.65
N ASN A 117 22.53 -2.81 -0.48
CA ASN A 117 21.65 -1.74 -0.96
C ASN A 117 21.53 -1.74 -2.48
N SER A 118 22.61 -2.06 -3.21
CA SER A 118 22.58 -2.23 -4.67
C SER A 118 21.68 -3.39 -5.09
N THR A 119 21.78 -4.54 -4.40
CA THR A 119 20.90 -5.68 -4.68
C THR A 119 19.44 -5.40 -4.37
N GLU A 120 19.15 -4.76 -3.23
CA GLU A 120 17.80 -4.37 -2.81
C GLU A 120 17.21 -3.35 -3.81
N ASN A 121 17.97 -2.31 -4.17
CA ASN A 121 17.54 -1.35 -5.18
C ASN A 121 17.27 -2.01 -6.54
N ARG A 122 18.11 -2.98 -6.96
CA ARG A 122 17.89 -3.72 -8.20
C ARG A 122 16.59 -4.52 -8.17
N THR A 123 16.24 -5.15 -7.05
CA THR A 123 14.97 -5.87 -6.92
C THR A 123 13.79 -4.90 -6.95
N PHE A 124 13.87 -3.77 -6.25
CA PHE A 124 12.81 -2.75 -6.28
C PHE A 124 12.56 -2.18 -7.67
N VAL A 125 13.62 -1.93 -8.45
CA VAL A 125 13.49 -1.43 -9.84
C VAL A 125 12.77 -2.46 -10.72
N LYS A 126 13.14 -3.74 -10.63
CA LYS A 126 12.48 -4.81 -11.40
C LYS A 126 11.00 -4.97 -11.01
N ASP A 127 10.71 -5.03 -9.72
CA ASP A 127 9.32 -5.15 -9.24
C ASP A 127 8.46 -3.97 -9.69
N ALA A 128 9.04 -2.76 -9.74
CA ALA A 128 8.36 -1.56 -10.24
C ALA A 128 8.13 -1.59 -11.76
N GLU A 129 9.08 -2.11 -12.53
CA GLU A 129 8.94 -2.32 -13.97
C GLU A 129 7.87 -3.38 -14.29
N ASP A 130 7.89 -4.51 -13.58
CA ASP A 130 6.90 -5.58 -13.75
C ASP A 130 5.50 -5.09 -13.39
N ALA A 131 5.35 -4.35 -12.28
CA ALA A 131 4.07 -3.76 -11.89
C ALA A 131 3.54 -2.74 -12.92
N ARG A 132 4.42 -1.98 -13.57
CA ARG A 132 4.04 -1.06 -14.67
C ARG A 132 3.59 -1.84 -15.90
N ALA A 133 4.33 -2.86 -16.30
CA ALA A 133 3.94 -3.71 -17.43
C ALA A 133 2.59 -4.40 -17.20
N GLU A 134 2.31 -4.85 -15.98
CA GLU A 134 0.99 -5.36 -15.61
C GLU A 134 -0.11 -4.30 -15.67
N ALA A 135 0.17 -3.08 -15.20
CA ALA A 135 -0.79 -1.98 -15.25
C ALA A 135 -1.16 -1.62 -16.71
N ASP A 136 -0.16 -1.60 -17.60
CA ASP A 136 -0.37 -1.32 -19.02
C ASP A 136 -1.19 -2.43 -19.71
N ARG A 137 -0.93 -3.70 -19.39
CA ARG A 137 -1.74 -4.84 -19.86
C ARG A 137 -3.19 -4.72 -19.41
N LYS A 138 -3.42 -4.43 -18.14
CA LYS A 138 -4.78 -4.24 -17.59
C LYS A 138 -5.47 -3.03 -18.20
N ALA A 139 -4.74 -1.94 -18.46
CA ALA A 139 -5.29 -0.77 -19.14
C ALA A 139 -5.72 -1.10 -20.57
N ALA A 140 -4.91 -1.84 -21.32
CA ALA A 140 -5.24 -2.30 -22.68
C ALA A 140 -6.47 -3.25 -22.68
N GLU A 141 -6.57 -4.12 -21.68
CA GLU A 141 -7.74 -4.99 -21.49
C GLU A 141 -9.00 -4.17 -21.19
N ILE A 142 -8.91 -3.17 -20.30
CA ILE A 142 -10.02 -2.26 -19.99
C ILE A 142 -10.46 -1.50 -21.25
N THR A 143 -9.54 -1.03 -22.09
CA THR A 143 -9.92 -0.36 -23.34
C THR A 143 -10.62 -1.31 -24.30
N ARG A 144 -10.12 -2.55 -24.44
CA ARG A 144 -10.76 -3.56 -25.28
C ARG A 144 -12.17 -3.92 -24.80
N LEU A 145 -12.34 -4.16 -23.50
CA LEU A 145 -13.65 -4.47 -22.91
C LEU A 145 -14.64 -3.31 -23.06
N LYS A 146 -14.17 -2.06 -22.98
CA LYS A 146 -14.99 -0.88 -23.26
C LYS A 146 -15.45 -0.85 -24.71
N ASP A 147 -14.56 -1.09 -25.67
CA ASP A 147 -14.92 -1.14 -27.09
C ASP A 147 -15.92 -2.27 -27.39
N GLU A 148 -15.75 -3.43 -26.75
CA GLU A 148 -16.69 -4.55 -26.85
C GLU A 148 -18.06 -4.21 -26.25
N LEU A 149 -18.09 -3.52 -25.10
CA LEU A 149 -19.32 -3.03 -24.47
C LEU A 149 -20.04 -2.00 -25.35
N GLU A 150 -19.32 -1.04 -25.92
CA GLU A 150 -19.88 -0.06 -26.86
C GLU A 150 -20.52 -0.75 -28.06
N LYS A 151 -19.81 -1.71 -28.70
CA LYS A 151 -20.35 -2.51 -29.80
C LYS A 151 -21.58 -3.31 -29.40
N ALA A 152 -21.57 -3.92 -28.21
CA ALA A 152 -22.71 -4.67 -27.70
C ALA A 152 -23.92 -3.75 -27.45
N SER A 153 -23.69 -2.56 -26.88
CA SER A 153 -24.73 -1.56 -26.62
C SER A 153 -25.36 -1.06 -27.92
N ALA A 154 -24.55 -0.82 -28.97
CA ALA A 154 -25.04 -0.43 -30.29
C ALA A 154 -25.91 -1.53 -30.93
N ARG A 155 -25.51 -2.80 -30.80
CA ARG A 155 -26.33 -3.94 -31.25
C ARG A 155 -27.67 -4.00 -30.52
N ILE A 156 -27.68 -3.82 -29.21
CA ILE A 156 -28.93 -3.79 -28.42
C ILE A 156 -29.85 -2.68 -28.94
N ALA A 157 -29.32 -1.46 -29.14
CA ALA A 157 -30.11 -0.34 -29.67
C ALA A 157 -30.70 -0.62 -31.06
N THR A 158 -29.98 -1.33 -31.93
CA THR A 158 -30.52 -1.75 -33.24
C THR A 158 -31.64 -2.79 -33.13
N LEU A 159 -31.48 -3.78 -32.24
CA LEU A 159 -32.50 -4.79 -31.99
C LEU A 159 -33.76 -4.18 -31.35
N GLU A 160 -33.60 -3.21 -30.45
CA GLU A 160 -34.72 -2.48 -29.86
C GLU A 160 -35.52 -1.70 -30.91
N LYS A 161 -34.85 -1.07 -31.89
CA LYS A 161 -35.52 -0.43 -33.03
C LYS A 161 -36.29 -1.44 -33.89
N GLN A 162 -35.73 -2.62 -34.13
CA GLN A 162 -36.41 -3.69 -34.88
C GLN A 162 -37.65 -4.20 -34.13
N LEU A 163 -37.53 -4.45 -32.83
CA LEU A 163 -38.65 -4.84 -31.97
C LEU A 163 -39.75 -3.78 -31.93
N ALA A 164 -39.39 -2.49 -31.86
CA ALA A 164 -40.36 -1.39 -31.90
C ALA A 164 -41.14 -1.37 -33.22
N ARG A 165 -40.45 -1.56 -34.36
CA ARG A 165 -41.11 -1.67 -35.68
C ARG A 165 -42.05 -2.85 -35.76
N GLN A 166 -41.62 -4.03 -35.28
CA GLN A 166 -42.47 -5.22 -35.25
C GLN A 166 -43.69 -5.02 -34.36
N ARG A 167 -43.54 -4.42 -33.19
CA ARG A 167 -44.68 -4.09 -32.31
C ARG A 167 -45.66 -3.16 -32.98
N HIS A 168 -45.18 -2.08 -33.60
CA HIS A 168 -46.04 -1.14 -34.31
C HIS A 168 -46.83 -1.81 -35.43
N PHE A 169 -46.15 -2.65 -36.23
CA PHE A 169 -46.81 -3.46 -37.27
C PHE A 169 -47.91 -4.38 -36.72
N MET A 170 -47.64 -5.07 -35.61
CA MET A 170 -48.64 -5.92 -34.95
C MET A 170 -49.82 -5.10 -34.38
N ASP A 171 -49.56 -3.91 -33.83
CA ASP A 171 -50.61 -3.02 -33.32
C ASP A 171 -51.49 -2.48 -34.46
N ASP A 172 -50.92 -2.19 -35.62
CA ASP A 172 -51.66 -1.75 -36.81
C ASP A 172 -52.52 -2.89 -37.37
N LEU A 173 -51.98 -4.11 -37.49
CA LEU A 173 -52.75 -5.31 -37.85
C LEU A 173 -53.91 -5.55 -36.87
N ARG A 174 -53.67 -5.39 -35.57
CA ARG A 174 -54.71 -5.56 -34.55
C ARG A 174 -55.81 -4.50 -34.64
N LYS A 175 -55.47 -3.26 -35.03
CA LYS A 175 -56.45 -2.21 -35.29
C LYS A 175 -57.28 -2.52 -36.53
N GLU A 176 -56.66 -2.97 -37.61
CA GLU A 176 -57.36 -3.40 -38.83
C GLU A 176 -58.33 -4.55 -38.53
N GLU A 177 -57.90 -5.55 -37.77
CA GLU A 177 -58.73 -6.67 -37.33
C GLU A 177 -59.91 -6.23 -36.44
N SER A 178 -59.72 -5.20 -35.61
CA SER A 178 -60.79 -4.63 -34.78
C SER A 178 -61.75 -3.71 -35.54
N ALA A 179 -61.31 -3.14 -36.66
CA ALA A 179 -62.06 -2.20 -37.49
C ALA A 179 -62.83 -2.88 -38.63
N ALA A 180 -62.44 -4.10 -39.00
CA ALA A 180 -63.22 -4.94 -39.90
C ALA A 180 -64.61 -5.20 -39.28
N PRO A 181 -65.71 -4.97 -40.02
CA PRO A 181 -67.03 -5.35 -39.55
C PRO A 181 -66.99 -6.85 -39.31
N ARG A 182 -67.21 -7.27 -38.05
CA ARG A 182 -67.36 -8.69 -37.74
C ARG A 182 -68.42 -9.23 -38.70
N PRO A 183 -68.14 -10.31 -39.45
CA PRO A 183 -69.15 -10.88 -40.32
C PRO A 183 -70.37 -11.17 -39.46
N VAL A 184 -71.48 -10.49 -39.77
CA VAL A 184 -72.76 -10.78 -39.13
C VAL A 184 -73.16 -12.14 -39.68
N LEU A 185 -72.88 -13.18 -38.89
CA LEU A 185 -73.36 -14.53 -39.15
C LEU A 185 -74.87 -14.43 -39.31
N SER A 186 -75.42 -14.89 -40.44
CA SER A 186 -76.86 -15.02 -40.61
C SER A 186 -77.40 -15.95 -39.52
N ASP A 187 -78.64 -15.73 -39.06
CA ASP A 187 -79.23 -16.50 -37.97
C ASP A 187 -79.20 -18.02 -38.24
N ASP A 188 -79.25 -18.44 -39.51
CA ASP A 188 -79.12 -19.83 -39.95
C ASP A 188 -77.70 -20.40 -39.74
N VAL A 189 -76.67 -19.61 -40.00
CA VAL A 189 -75.26 -20.02 -39.80
C VAL A 189 -74.92 -19.96 -38.31
N ARG A 190 -75.54 -19.05 -37.56
CA ARG A 190 -75.45 -18.97 -36.10
C ARG A 190 -76.08 -20.20 -35.43
N ALA A 191 -77.25 -20.64 -35.91
CA ALA A 191 -77.91 -21.87 -35.47
C ALA A 191 -77.12 -23.15 -35.83
N LEU A 192 -76.40 -23.17 -36.96
CA LEU A 192 -75.50 -24.26 -37.35
C LEU A 192 -74.23 -24.31 -36.47
N LEU A 193 -73.63 -23.16 -36.17
CA LEU A 193 -72.47 -23.07 -35.26
C LEU A 193 -72.86 -23.41 -33.81
N ASP A 194 -74.00 -22.92 -33.32
CA ASP A 194 -74.52 -23.26 -31.99
C ASP A 194 -74.92 -24.75 -31.89
N SER A 195 -75.17 -25.43 -33.02
CA SER A 195 -75.41 -26.89 -33.07
C SER A 195 -74.14 -27.74 -33.13
N GLU A 196 -72.97 -27.13 -33.35
CA GLU A 196 -71.65 -27.80 -33.32
C GLU A 196 -70.86 -27.52 -32.01
N GLU A 197 -71.38 -26.70 -31.10
CA GLU A 197 -70.71 -26.37 -29.81
C GLU A 197 -70.81 -27.47 -28.73
N ASP A 198 -71.45 -28.61 -29.02
CA ASP A 198 -71.46 -29.79 -28.13
C ASP A 198 -70.19 -30.66 -28.25
N GLU A 199 -69.16 -30.24 -29.00
CA GLU A 199 -67.81 -30.80 -28.81
C GLU A 199 -67.07 -30.03 -27.70
N PRO A 200 -66.63 -30.69 -26.62
CA PRO A 200 -65.91 -30.05 -25.54
C PRO A 200 -64.61 -29.45 -26.08
N ARG A 201 -64.59 -28.13 -26.23
CA ARG A 201 -63.37 -27.34 -26.52
C ARG A 201 -62.27 -27.80 -25.56
N LEU A 202 -61.30 -28.56 -26.07
CA LEU A 202 -60.13 -28.97 -25.29
C LEU A 202 -59.47 -27.71 -24.73
N ASP A 203 -59.51 -27.56 -23.40
CA ASP A 203 -58.79 -26.51 -22.70
C ASP A 203 -57.31 -26.89 -22.71
N TYR A 204 -56.64 -26.61 -23.83
CA TYR A 204 -55.22 -26.90 -24.04
C TYR A 204 -54.33 -26.30 -22.94
N LYS A 205 -54.80 -25.28 -22.19
CA LYS A 205 -54.09 -24.74 -21.03
C LYS A 205 -54.22 -25.60 -19.79
N LYS A 206 -55.36 -26.26 -19.57
CA LYS A 206 -55.51 -27.26 -18.50
C LYS A 206 -54.73 -28.52 -18.84
N GLU A 207 -54.87 -29.02 -20.06
CA GLU A 207 -54.18 -30.23 -20.51
C GLU A 207 -52.65 -30.04 -20.48
N ALA A 208 -52.13 -28.89 -20.93
CA ALA A 208 -50.71 -28.56 -20.81
C ALA A 208 -50.24 -28.37 -19.36
N ARG A 209 -51.11 -27.93 -18.44
CA ARG A 209 -50.78 -27.82 -17.01
C ARG A 209 -50.79 -29.18 -16.33
N GLU A 210 -51.69 -30.07 -16.72
CA GLU A 210 -51.78 -31.45 -16.22
C GLU A 210 -50.60 -32.28 -16.73
N LEU A 211 -50.25 -32.18 -18.02
CA LEU A 211 -49.04 -32.78 -18.60
C LEU A 211 -47.75 -32.25 -17.96
N ALA A 212 -47.66 -30.94 -17.69
CA ALA A 212 -46.52 -30.37 -16.98
C ALA A 212 -46.44 -30.85 -15.52
N ALA A 213 -47.58 -30.99 -14.85
CA ALA A 213 -47.65 -31.51 -13.49
C ALA A 213 -47.41 -33.02 -13.40
N GLU A 214 -47.62 -33.78 -14.48
CA GLU A 214 -47.28 -35.20 -14.59
C GLU A 214 -45.79 -35.41 -14.90
N ALA A 215 -45.19 -34.59 -15.78
CA ALA A 215 -43.75 -34.60 -16.01
C ALA A 215 -42.94 -34.30 -14.72
N GLU A 216 -43.39 -33.32 -13.91
CA GLU A 216 -42.77 -33.04 -12.62
C GLU A 216 -42.95 -34.17 -11.58
N LYS A 217 -43.95 -35.05 -11.74
CA LYS A 217 -44.14 -36.23 -10.89
C LYS A 217 -43.34 -37.45 -11.37
N GLU A 218 -43.10 -37.59 -12.68
CA GLU A 218 -42.25 -38.64 -13.24
C GLU A 218 -40.76 -38.40 -12.93
N ASP A 219 -40.31 -37.14 -12.89
CA ASP A 219 -38.94 -36.77 -12.47
C ASP A 219 -38.66 -37.05 -10.97
N ALA A 220 -39.70 -37.33 -10.18
CA ALA A 220 -39.58 -37.74 -8.78
C ALA A 220 -39.38 -39.26 -8.58
N TYR A 221 -39.54 -40.09 -9.63
CA TYR A 221 -39.33 -41.54 -9.57
C TYR A 221 -38.48 -42.07 -10.74
N ALA A 222 -37.27 -41.53 -10.90
CA ALA A 222 -36.19 -42.24 -11.58
C ALA A 222 -34.86 -41.93 -10.90
N GLY A 223 -34.71 -42.44 -9.68
CA GLY A 223 -33.40 -42.71 -9.11
C GLY A 223 -32.66 -43.74 -9.96
N SER A 224 -31.97 -43.30 -11.01
CA SER A 224 -30.69 -43.90 -11.43
C SER A 224 -29.89 -42.90 -12.23
N SER A 225 -29.14 -42.09 -11.47
CA SER A 225 -28.01 -41.31 -11.94
C SER A 225 -26.99 -42.22 -12.63
N LEU A 226 -27.00 -42.25 -13.96
CA LEU A 226 -25.90 -42.77 -14.78
C LEU A 226 -25.75 -41.89 -16.01
N LEU A 227 -25.08 -40.74 -15.88
CA LEU A 227 -24.27 -40.07 -16.90
C LEU A 227 -23.56 -38.83 -16.29
N PRO A 228 -22.31 -38.51 -16.69
CA PRO A 228 -21.43 -37.61 -15.96
C PRO A 228 -21.78 -36.13 -16.14
N ALA A 229 -21.71 -35.39 -15.04
CA ALA A 229 -21.99 -33.96 -14.95
C ALA A 229 -21.13 -33.13 -15.92
N LYS A 230 -21.78 -32.61 -16.96
CA LYS A 230 -21.24 -31.57 -17.84
C LYS A 230 -21.54 -30.22 -17.20
N GLN A 231 -20.50 -29.51 -16.77
CA GLN A 231 -20.58 -28.15 -16.26
C GLN A 231 -21.21 -27.24 -17.32
N GLN A 232 -22.39 -26.69 -17.02
CA GLN A 232 -22.93 -25.51 -17.68
C GLN A 232 -22.83 -24.33 -16.72
N ALA A 233 -21.98 -23.38 -17.09
CA ALA A 233 -22.07 -22.02 -16.62
C ALA A 233 -23.40 -21.43 -17.13
N SER A 234 -24.27 -21.04 -16.20
CA SER A 234 -25.44 -20.23 -16.47
C SER A 234 -25.03 -18.77 -16.64
N SER A 235 -25.61 -18.14 -17.65
CA SER A 235 -25.53 -16.70 -17.89
C SER A 235 -26.90 -16.08 -17.67
N ALA A 236 -26.89 -15.01 -16.86
CA ALA A 236 -27.65 -13.76 -16.98
C ALA A 236 -29.20 -13.82 -17.04
N ASP A 237 -29.92 -13.26 -16.07
CA ASP A 237 -30.09 -11.83 -15.72
C ASP A 237 -31.03 -11.05 -16.65
N ARG A 238 -32.00 -10.34 -16.05
CA ARG A 238 -32.12 -8.89 -16.23
C ARG A 238 -33.03 -8.17 -15.21
N LYS A 239 -32.43 -7.11 -14.65
CA LYS A 239 -32.98 -5.87 -14.02
C LYS A 239 -33.27 -5.99 -12.51
N THR A 240 -32.76 -5.15 -11.61
CA THR A 240 -32.23 -3.78 -11.70
C THR A 240 -31.09 -3.57 -10.68
N ALA A 241 -30.03 -2.87 -11.10
CA ALA A 241 -28.91 -2.48 -10.26
C ALA A 241 -28.67 -0.98 -10.45
N ALA A 242 -28.68 -0.24 -9.36
CA ALA A 242 -27.97 1.02 -9.22
C ALA A 242 -27.47 1.13 -7.77
N ASP A 243 -26.23 1.59 -7.67
CA ASP A 243 -25.50 1.98 -6.48
C ASP A 243 -24.87 0.87 -5.60
N SER A 244 -23.69 0.41 -6.03
CA SER A 244 -22.53 0.60 -5.15
C SER A 244 -21.18 0.39 -5.84
N ARG A 245 -20.32 1.37 -5.55
CA ARG A 245 -18.88 1.26 -5.26
C ARG A 245 -17.91 0.93 -6.39
N ARG A 246 -17.29 2.02 -6.86
CA ARG A 246 -15.87 2.10 -7.23
C ARG A 246 -14.98 1.35 -6.22
N THR A 247 -14.28 0.33 -6.69
CA THR A 247 -13.07 -0.19 -6.04
C THR A 247 -11.92 -0.22 -7.02
N SER A 248 -10.87 0.49 -6.62
CA SER A 248 -9.52 0.51 -7.20
C SER A 248 -8.83 -0.85 -7.03
N PRO A 249 -7.93 -1.25 -7.94
CA PRO A 249 -7.31 -2.56 -7.95
C PRO A 249 -5.94 -2.52 -7.25
N PHE A 250 -5.84 -3.03 -6.03
CA PHE A 250 -4.57 -3.48 -5.43
C PHE A 250 -4.86 -4.45 -4.28
N GLY A 251 -4.29 -5.65 -4.37
CA GLY A 251 -3.87 -6.47 -3.22
C GLY A 251 -4.94 -7.02 -2.27
N SER A 252 -5.41 -8.23 -2.58
CA SER A 252 -5.65 -9.34 -1.64
C SER A 252 -5.78 -9.02 -0.14
N LYS A 253 -7.02 -9.05 0.38
CA LYS A 253 -7.26 -9.19 1.82
C LYS A 253 -7.00 -10.62 2.29
N LYS A 254 -5.77 -10.84 2.78
CA LYS A 254 -5.50 -11.82 3.83
C LYS A 254 -6.38 -11.45 5.03
N LYS A 255 -7.15 -12.41 5.54
CA LYS A 255 -7.99 -12.28 6.74
C LYS A 255 -7.05 -12.08 7.93
N VAL A 256 -6.75 -10.83 8.29
CA VAL A 256 -5.93 -10.51 9.47
C VAL A 256 -6.85 -10.49 10.67
N SER A 257 -6.57 -11.44 11.54
CA SER A 257 -7.05 -11.61 12.90
C SER A 257 -7.07 -10.27 13.65
N ALA A 258 -8.20 -9.99 14.30
CA ALA A 258 -8.31 -8.92 15.28
C ALA A 258 -7.32 -9.17 16.44
N ALA A 259 -6.49 -8.16 16.73
CA ALA A 259 -5.68 -8.06 17.94
C ALA A 259 -5.44 -6.56 18.25
N PRO A 260 -5.14 -6.25 19.52
CA PRO A 260 -6.06 -5.72 20.51
C PRO A 260 -6.33 -4.21 20.33
N SER A 261 -7.58 -3.79 20.51
CA SER A 261 -7.91 -2.37 20.66
C SER A 261 -7.32 -1.86 21.97
N THR A 262 -6.40 -0.90 21.89
CA THR A 262 -6.06 -0.07 23.05
C THR A 262 -7.35 0.55 23.59
N PRO A 263 -7.61 0.48 24.92
CA PRO A 263 -8.83 1.04 25.49
C PRO A 263 -8.88 2.54 25.16
N ARG A 264 -9.89 2.90 24.38
CA ARG A 264 -10.00 4.23 23.79
C ARG A 264 -10.57 5.20 24.82
N PRO A 265 -9.83 6.24 25.21
CA PRO A 265 -10.42 7.31 26.00
C PRO A 265 -11.41 8.09 25.12
N PRO A 266 -12.56 8.52 25.67
CA PRO A 266 -13.54 9.32 24.92
C PRO A 266 -12.99 10.70 24.52
N VAL A 267 -11.89 11.13 25.14
CA VAL A 267 -11.28 12.45 24.99
C VAL A 267 -9.75 12.32 24.93
N TYR A 268 -9.10 13.07 24.06
CA TYR A 268 -7.64 13.11 23.90
C TYR A 268 -7.11 14.55 23.91
N VAL A 269 -6.00 14.77 24.61
CA VAL A 269 -5.28 16.06 24.61
C VAL A 269 -4.16 15.97 23.58
N VAL A 270 -4.22 16.86 22.58
CA VAL A 270 -3.29 16.91 21.45
C VAL A 270 -1.87 17.22 21.93
N GLN A 271 -0.90 16.38 21.58
CA GLN A 271 0.51 16.62 21.89
C GLN A 271 1.21 17.45 20.80
N GLU A 272 2.40 17.97 21.09
CA GLU A 272 3.18 18.73 20.13
C GLU A 272 3.58 17.85 18.93
N GLY A 273 3.26 18.30 17.71
CA GLY A 273 3.51 17.54 16.48
C GLY A 273 2.45 16.49 16.12
N ASP A 274 1.37 16.39 16.91
CA ASP A 274 0.21 15.57 16.56
C ASP A 274 -0.58 16.19 15.41
N THR A 275 -1.11 15.32 14.55
CA THR A 275 -2.09 15.68 13.53
C THR A 275 -3.29 14.77 13.68
N LEU A 276 -4.46 15.23 13.25
CA LEU A 276 -5.67 14.39 13.23
C LEU A 276 -5.43 13.05 12.51
N TYR A 277 -4.55 13.05 11.51
CA TYR A 277 -4.10 11.86 10.81
C TYR A 277 -3.32 10.89 11.71
N LYS A 278 -2.31 11.37 12.45
CA LYS A 278 -1.53 10.54 13.38
C LYS A 278 -2.41 9.98 14.50
N ILE A 279 -3.31 10.81 15.03
CA ILE A 279 -4.27 10.41 16.06
C ILE A 279 -5.23 9.34 15.53
N ALA A 280 -5.73 9.50 14.29
CA ALA A 280 -6.58 8.51 13.63
C ALA A 280 -5.88 7.15 13.44
N ILE A 281 -4.62 7.14 13.00
CA ILE A 281 -3.84 5.90 12.90
C ILE A 281 -3.62 5.28 14.27
N ARG A 282 -3.29 6.09 15.29
CA ARG A 282 -2.98 5.61 16.64
C ARG A 282 -4.17 4.93 17.32
N PHE A 283 -5.38 5.49 17.19
CA PHE A 283 -6.56 5.01 17.92
C PHE A 283 -7.55 4.19 17.07
N TYR A 284 -7.63 4.42 15.76
CA TYR A 284 -8.58 3.73 14.87
C TYR A 284 -7.90 2.75 13.93
N ASN A 285 -6.56 2.72 13.92
CA ASN A 285 -5.75 1.97 12.95
C ASN A 285 -6.21 2.21 11.49
N ARG A 286 -6.78 3.40 11.25
CA ARG A 286 -7.41 3.78 9.99
C ARG A 286 -7.14 5.25 9.73
N ALA A 287 -6.32 5.52 8.72
CA ALA A 287 -6.02 6.88 8.29
C ALA A 287 -7.30 7.69 8.00
N SER A 288 -8.32 7.12 7.36
CA SER A 288 -9.54 7.85 7.01
C SER A 288 -10.38 8.33 8.20
N ALA A 289 -10.15 7.83 9.41
CA ALA A 289 -10.90 8.24 10.61
C ALA A 289 -10.60 9.68 11.05
N TRP A 290 -9.60 10.36 10.47
CA TRP A 290 -9.36 11.78 10.73
C TRP A 290 -10.56 12.66 10.35
N ARG A 291 -11.37 12.23 9.38
CA ARG A 291 -12.60 12.93 8.96
C ARG A 291 -13.67 12.85 10.03
N ASP A 292 -13.84 11.68 10.62
CA ASP A 292 -14.83 11.44 11.68
C ASP A 292 -14.44 12.22 12.94
N ILE A 293 -13.15 12.22 13.29
CA ILE A 293 -12.62 13.05 14.40
C ILE A 293 -12.83 14.54 14.11
N ARG A 294 -12.58 15.00 12.87
CA ARG A 294 -12.83 16.41 12.50
C ARG A 294 -14.31 16.77 12.62
N GLU A 295 -15.19 15.91 12.12
CA GLU A 295 -16.64 16.08 12.15
C GLU A 295 -17.16 16.21 13.59
N ALA A 296 -16.73 15.31 14.47
CA ALA A 296 -17.09 15.30 15.89
C ALA A 296 -16.57 16.51 16.68
N ASN A 297 -15.56 17.21 16.16
CA ASN A 297 -14.90 18.35 16.81
C ASN A 297 -14.98 19.65 16.01
N LYS A 298 -15.93 19.77 15.08
CA LYS A 298 -16.16 20.99 14.27
C LYS A 298 -16.28 22.26 15.10
N ALA A 299 -16.82 22.16 16.31
CA ALA A 299 -16.97 23.30 17.23
C ALA A 299 -15.65 23.76 17.88
N VAL A 300 -14.62 22.90 17.90
CA VAL A 300 -13.34 23.17 18.59
C VAL A 300 -12.19 23.38 17.59
N ILE A 301 -12.27 22.79 16.40
CA ILE A 301 -11.23 22.83 15.37
C ILE A 301 -11.51 23.99 14.39
N SER A 302 -10.48 24.78 14.06
CA SER A 302 -10.59 25.87 13.07
C SER A 302 -11.02 25.35 11.69
N THR A 303 -11.61 26.20 10.86
CA THR A 303 -12.02 25.90 9.47
C THR A 303 -10.91 25.25 8.65
N ASP A 304 -9.66 25.59 8.94
CA ASP A 304 -8.45 25.05 8.30
C ASP A 304 -8.08 23.62 8.73
N GLY A 305 -8.81 23.02 9.67
CA GLY A 305 -8.60 21.64 10.13
C GLY A 305 -7.32 21.42 10.94
N ARG A 306 -6.62 22.48 11.34
CA ARG A 306 -5.41 22.42 12.16
C ARG A 306 -5.76 22.36 13.64
N ILE A 307 -5.09 21.47 14.36
CA ILE A 307 -5.17 21.31 15.83
C ILE A 307 -3.91 21.89 16.47
N LYS A 308 -4.04 22.49 17.65
CA LYS A 308 -2.90 23.00 18.43
C LYS A 308 -2.56 22.05 19.58
N ALA A 309 -1.28 22.00 19.96
CA ALA A 309 -0.85 21.27 21.16
C ALA A 309 -1.59 21.80 22.41
N GLY A 310 -2.02 20.89 23.29
CA GLY A 310 -2.83 21.18 24.47
C GLY A 310 -4.34 21.26 24.21
N GLN A 311 -4.78 21.17 22.96
CA GLN A 311 -6.21 21.20 22.62
C GLN A 311 -6.88 19.86 22.95
N THR A 312 -8.08 19.92 23.53
CA THR A 312 -8.85 18.73 23.89
C THR A 312 -9.83 18.37 22.76
N ILE A 313 -9.73 17.15 22.24
CA ILE A 313 -10.58 16.64 21.14
C ILE A 313 -11.31 15.36 21.56
N LYS A 314 -12.56 15.21 21.10
CA LYS A 314 -13.38 14.02 21.27
C LYS A 314 -13.02 12.98 20.22
N LEU A 315 -12.85 11.73 20.63
CA LEU A 315 -12.69 10.62 19.69
C LEU A 315 -14.07 9.95 19.51
N PRO A 316 -14.68 9.91 18.30
CA PRO A 316 -16.03 9.35 18.00
C PRO A 316 -16.08 7.84 17.83
#